data_AF-A0A382YIX0-F1
#
_entry.id   AF-A0A382YIX0-F1
#
_cell.length_a   1.000
_cell.length_b   1.000
_cell.length_c   1.000
_cell.angle_alpha   90.00
_cell.angle_beta   90.00
_cell.angle_gamma   90.00
#
_symmetry.space_group_name_H-M   'P 1'
#
loop_
_entity.id
_entity.type
_entity.pdbx_description
1 polymer ?
#
loop_
_entity_poly.entity_id
_entity_poly.type
_entity_poly.pdbx_seq_one_letter_code
_entity_poly.pdbx_strand_id
1 'polypeptide(L)' 'MNMELRKTFQFEAAHSLPNLPTDHKCARLHGHSFKVEVVVTGECDPKLGWV' A
#
# COMPACT_ATOMS: atom_id res chain seq x y z
N MET A 1 -19.20 18.25 -3.03
CA MET A 1 -19.19 16.88 -3.54
C MET A 1 -17.89 16.26 -3.11
N ASN A 2 -17.94 15.37 -2.12
CA ASN A 2 -16.75 14.71 -1.61
C ASN A 2 -16.21 13.74 -2.67
N MET A 3 -14.93 13.86 -3.02
CA MET A 3 -14.24 13.04 -4.02
C MET A 3 -13.11 12.23 -3.39
N GLU A 4 -12.67 11.17 -4.08
CA GLU A 4 -11.47 10.40 -3.70
C GLU A 4 -10.36 10.57 -4.74
N LEU A 5 -9.14 10.84 -4.27
CA LEU A 5 -7.94 10.84 -5.08
C LEU A 5 -7.05 9.67 -4.65
N ARG A 6 -6.63 8.84 -5.62
CA ARG A 6 -5.85 7.63 -5.37
C ARG A 6 -4.52 7.68 -6.11
N LYS A 7 -3.46 7.22 -5.45
CA LYS A 7 -2.14 7.03 -6.07
C LYS A 7 -1.55 5.69 -5.67
N THR A 8 -1.16 4.93 -6.68
CA THR A 8 -0.53 3.62 -6.51
C THR A 8 0.98 3.72 -6.69
N PHE A 9 1.71 3.09 -5.78
CA PHE A 9 3.16 2.93 -5.81
C PHE A 9 3.51 1.44 -5.76
N GLN A 10 4.63 1.06 -6.36
CA GLN A 10 5.21 -0.27 -6.25
C GLN A 10 6.62 -0.16 -5.67
N PHE A 11 6.98 -1.10 -4.79
CA PHE A 11 8.35 -1.26 -4.32
C PHE A 11 8.68 -2.72 -4.09
N GLU A 12 9.98 -3.03 -4.17
CA GLU A 12 10.50 -4.38 -3.99
C GLU A 12 11.17 -4.46 -2.61
N ALA A 13 10.79 -5.45 -1.79
CA ALA A 13 11.41 -5.64 -0.47
C ALA A 13 11.40 -7.11 -0.01
N ALA A 14 12.29 -7.42 0.93
CA ALA A 14 12.34 -8.69 1.63
C ALA A 14 11.81 -8.56 3.07
N HIS A 15 11.19 -9.63 3.59
CA HIS A 15 10.66 -9.73 4.95
C HIS A 15 10.57 -11.19 5.43
N SER A 16 10.22 -11.38 6.70
CA SER A 16 9.79 -12.67 7.25
C SER A 16 8.67 -12.44 8.26
N LEU A 17 7.83 -13.46 8.49
CA LEU A 17 6.75 -13.42 9.47
C LEU A 17 7.14 -14.25 10.70
N PRO A 18 7.64 -13.63 11.79
CA PRO A 18 8.34 -14.34 12.87
C PRO A 18 7.41 -15.15 13.78
N ASN A 19 6.10 -14.86 13.78
CA ASN A 19 5.13 -15.49 14.68
C ASN A 19 4.43 -16.72 14.06
N LEU A 20 4.94 -17.23 12.93
CA LEU A 20 4.42 -18.43 12.29
C LEU A 20 5.19 -19.68 12.76
N PRO A 21 4.59 -20.88 12.67
CA PRO A 21 5.32 -22.13 12.91
C PRO A 21 6.62 -22.21 12.11
N THR A 22 7.65 -22.83 12.68
CA THR A 22 9.02 -22.85 12.09
C THR A 22 9.10 -23.54 10.73
N ASP A 23 8.17 -24.46 10.45
CA ASP A 23 8.05 -25.18 9.17
C ASP A 23 7.25 -24.40 8.12
N HIS A 24 6.55 -23.33 8.50
CA HIS A 24 5.75 -22.53 7.60
C HIS A 24 6.63 -21.72 6.63
N LYS A 25 6.29 -21.72 5.34
CA LYS A 25 7.11 -21.08 4.29
C LYS A 25 7.44 -19.60 4.53
N CYS A 26 6.49 -18.83 5.09
CA CYS A 26 6.66 -17.39 5.34
C CYS A 26 7.49 -17.05 6.60
N ALA A 27 7.85 -18.05 7.42
CA ALA A 27 8.79 -17.86 8.53
C ALA A 27 10.23 -17.65 8.02
N ARG A 28 10.54 -18.11 6.80
CA ARG A 28 11.82 -17.86 6.12
C ARG A 28 11.86 -16.45 5.53
N LEU A 29 13.06 -15.88 5.42
CA LEU A 29 13.29 -14.66 4.66
C LEU A 29 12.89 -14.89 3.20
N HIS A 30 12.03 -14.01 2.69
CA HIS A 30 11.56 -14.00 1.30
C HIS A 30 11.18 -12.57 0.89
N GLY A 31 10.87 -12.33 -0.38
CA GLY A 31 10.50 -11.00 -0.86
C GLY A 31 9.25 -10.98 -1.72
N HIS A 32 8.77 -9.76 -1.97
CA HIS A 32 7.61 -9.48 -2.82
C HIS A 32 7.82 -8.19 -3.60
N SER A 33 7.10 -8.10 -4.72
CA SER A 33 6.75 -6.84 -5.38
C SER A 33 5.51 -6.26 -4.68
N PHE A 34 5.73 -5.40 -3.69
CA PHE A 34 4.66 -4.79 -2.91
C PHE A 34 3.99 -3.66 -3.68
N LYS A 35 2.66 -3.56 -3.56
CA LYS A 35 1.85 -2.48 -4.12
C LYS A 35 1.13 -1.75 -3.00
N VAL A 36 1.27 -0.43 -2.95
CA VAL A 36 0.60 0.44 -1.98
C VAL A 36 -0.29 1.42 -2.71
N GLU A 37 -1.56 1.50 -2.28
CA GLU A 37 -2.49 2.54 -2.72
C GLU A 37 -2.65 3.55 -1.59
N VAL A 38 -2.35 4.82 -1.89
CA VAL A 38 -2.61 5.95 -1.00
C VAL A 38 -3.90 6.61 -1.49
N VAL A 39 -4.89 6.70 -0.60
CA VAL A 39 -6.21 7.30 -0.90
C VAL A 39 -6.41 8.49 0.02
N VAL A 40 -6.81 9.62 -0.56
CA VAL A 40 -7.24 10.82 0.17
C VAL A 40 -8.65 11.18 -0.28
N THR A 41 -9.45 11.72 0.63
CA THR A 41 -10.84 12.11 0.38
C THR A 41 -11.08 13.55 0.79
N GLY A 42 -11.81 14.30 -0.03
CA GLY A 42 -12.11 15.70 0.27
C GLY A 42 -12.96 16.36 -0.80
N GLU A 43 -13.38 17.59 -0.51
CA GLU A 43 -14.04 18.43 -1.49
C GLU A 43 -13.04 18.83 -2.58
N CYS A 44 -13.47 18.76 -3.83
CA CYS A 44 -12.66 19.25 -4.94
C CYS A 44 -12.61 20.77 -4.91
N ASP A 45 -11.40 21.33 -4.80
CA ASP A 45 -11.20 22.78 -4.82
C ASP A 45 -11.68 23.34 -6.17
N PRO A 46 -12.59 24.33 -6.19
CA PRO A 46 -13.21 24.81 -7.43
C PRO A 46 -12.24 25.58 -8.34
N LYS A 47 -11.09 26.03 -7.82
CA LYS A 47 -10.07 26.75 -8.59
C LYS A 47 -8.97 25.81 -9.09
N LEU A 48 -8.55 24.87 -8.25
CA LEU A 48 -7.44 23.94 -8.54
C LEU A 48 -7.91 22.66 -9.25
N GLY A 49 -9.17 22.27 -9.05
CA GLY A 49 -9.79 21.11 -9.71
C GLY A 49 -9.32 19.76 -9.17
N TRP A 50 -8.81 19.71 -7.93
CA TRP A 50 -8.42 18.48 -7.25
C TRP A 50 -8.90 18.44 -5.80
N VAL A 51 -8.83 17.24 -5.23
CA VAL A 51 -8.98 16.97 -3.79
C VAL A 51 -7.77 17.51 -3.02
#